data_AF-A0A357HH35-F1
#
_entry.id   AF-A0A357HH35-F1
#
_cell.length_a   1.000
_cell.length_b   1.000
_cell.length_c   1.000
_cell.angle_alpha   90.00
_cell.angle_beta   90.00
_cell.angle_gamma   90.00
#
_symmetry.space_group_name_H-M   'P 1'
#
loop_
_entity.id
_entity.type
_entity.pdbx_description
1 polymer ?
#
loop_
_entity_poly.entity_id
_entity_poly.type
_entity_poly.pdbx_seq_one_letter_code
_entity_poly.pdbx_strand_id
1 'polypeptide(L)' 'FVNEYVHFQNSLSEIDQLLAADAQTSGGLLISLSNENADKFLDIFNSTAPFPAYKIGLITKKTDYIISI' A
#
# COMPACT_ATOMS: atom_id res chain seq x y z
N PHE A 1 20.44 -3.21 -0.19
CA PHE A 1 20.24 -4.49 -0.88
C PHE A 1 18.91 -4.57 -1.66
N VAL A 2 17.97 -3.59 -1.51
CA VAL A 2 16.70 -3.56 -2.28
C VAL A 2 16.49 -2.27 -3.11
N ASN A 3 17.32 -1.23 -2.91
CA ASN A 3 17.20 0.06 -3.61
C ASN A 3 17.21 -0.05 -5.14
N GLU A 4 17.87 -1.05 -5.72
CA GLU A 4 17.90 -1.24 -7.18
C GLU A 4 16.55 -1.72 -7.75
N TYR A 5 15.62 -2.16 -6.90
CA TYR A 5 14.32 -2.72 -7.29
C TYR A 5 13.13 -1.86 -6.87
N VAL A 6 13.36 -0.78 -6.10
CA VAL A 6 12.32 0.14 -5.61
C VAL A 6 12.56 1.51 -6.21
N HIS A 7 11.56 2.03 -6.92
CA HIS A 7 11.57 3.40 -7.40
C HIS A 7 10.67 4.25 -6.52
N PHE A 8 11.30 5.14 -5.73
CA PHE A 8 10.58 6.18 -4.99
C PHE A 8 10.37 7.39 -5.90
N GLN A 9 9.16 7.93 -5.91
CA GLN A 9 8.90 9.18 -6.61
C GLN A 9 9.73 10.32 -6.01
N ASN A 10 10.23 11.20 -6.86
CA ASN A 10 11.05 12.36 -6.45
C ASN A 10 10.32 13.31 -5.49
N SER A 11 9.00 13.21 -5.38
CA SER A 11 8.17 13.96 -4.43
C SER A 11 8.25 13.44 -3.00
N LEU A 12 8.74 12.21 -2.78
CA LEU A 12 8.89 11.63 -1.45
C LEU A 12 10.18 12.12 -0.80
N SER A 13 10.06 12.70 0.39
CA SER A 13 11.23 13.07 1.19
C SER A 13 11.99 11.83 1.64
N GLU A 14 13.24 12.00 2.07
CA GLU A 14 14.03 10.91 2.63
C GLU A 14 13.31 10.26 3.83
N ILE A 15 12.61 11.05 4.64
CA ILE A 15 11.81 10.55 5.76
C ILE A 15 10.65 9.67 5.26
N ASP A 16 9.95 10.08 4.20
CA ASP A 16 8.84 9.28 3.63
C ASP A 16 9.33 7.95 3.07
N GLN A 17 10.50 7.95 2.43
CA GLN A 17 11.13 6.73 1.92
C GLN A 17 11.51 5.77 3.06
N LEU A 18 12.05 6.31 4.16
CA LEU A 18 12.37 5.53 5.35
C LEU A 18 11.10 4.94 5.99
N LEU A 19 10.02 5.72 6.09
CA LEU A 19 8.73 5.25 6.60
C LEU A 19 8.15 4.12 5.74
N ALA A 20 8.27 4.23 4.41
CA ALA A 20 7.77 3.22 3.48
C ALA A 20 8.58 1.90 3.52
N ALA A 21 9.85 1.97 3.92
CA ALA A 21 10.75 0.83 4.04
C ALA A 21 10.83 0.24 5.46
N ASP A 22 10.08 0.78 6.41
CA ASP A 22 10.16 0.40 7.81
C ASP A 22 9.60 -1.01 8.07
N ALA A 23 10.31 -1.78 8.90
CA ALA A 23 9.94 -3.15 9.22
C ALA A 23 8.87 -3.16 10.33
N GLN A 24 7.61 -3.26 9.92
CA GLN A 24 6.47 -3.25 10.85
C GLN A 24 6.32 -4.59 11.59
N THR A 25 6.52 -4.59 12.91
CA THR A 25 6.22 -5.75 13.77
C THR A 25 4.75 -5.75 14.16
N SER A 26 4.04 -6.86 13.92
CA SER A 26 2.58 -6.96 14.17
C SER A 26 1.76 -5.86 13.46
N GLY A 27 2.19 -5.50 12.24
CA GLY A 27 1.49 -4.52 11.41
C GLY A 27 0.10 -4.98 10.94
N GLY A 28 -0.54 -4.13 10.15
CA GLY A 28 -1.83 -4.44 9.52
C GLY A 28 -1.74 -5.46 8.38
N LEU A 29 -2.89 -5.78 7.79
CA LEU A 29 -2.99 -6.63 6.61
C LEU A 29 -2.99 -5.77 5.34
N LEU A 30 -2.15 -6.13 4.37
CA LEU A 30 -2.24 -5.63 3.00
C LEU A 30 -3.02 -6.64 2.14
N ILE A 31 -4.15 -6.22 1.58
CA ILE A 31 -5.08 -7.10 0.86
C ILE A 31 -5.29 -6.56 -0.56
N SER A 32 -5.24 -7.45 -1.56
CA SER A 32 -5.57 -7.14 -2.95
C SER A 32 -6.95 -7.66 -3.31
N LEU A 33 -7.80 -6.79 -3.85
CA LEU A 33 -9.16 -7.08 -4.29
C LEU A 33 -9.43 -6.43 -5.66
N SER A 34 -10.44 -6.90 -6.40
CA SER A 34 -10.96 -6.15 -7.54
C SER A 34 -11.55 -4.82 -7.08
N ASN A 35 -11.64 -3.83 -7.96
CA ASN A 35 -12.18 -2.50 -7.60
C ASN A 35 -13.56 -2.59 -6.96
N GLU A 36 -14.47 -3.37 -7.55
CA GLU A 36 -15.82 -3.57 -7.02
C GLU A 36 -15.83 -4.18 -5.62
N ASN A 37 -14.98 -5.18 -5.37
CA ASN A 37 -14.91 -5.85 -4.07
C ASN A 37 -14.19 -5.01 -3.02
N ALA A 38 -13.23 -4.17 -3.42
CA ALA A 38 -12.53 -3.27 -2.52
C ALA A 38 -13.51 -2.26 -1.89
N ASP A 39 -14.37 -1.65 -2.71
CA ASP A 39 -15.31 -0.64 -2.23
C ASP A 39 -16.37 -1.28 -1.31
N LYS A 40 -16.94 -2.43 -1.71
CA LYS A 40 -17.85 -3.23 -0.85
C LYS A 40 -17.20 -3.66 0.46
N PHE A 41 -15.94 -4.09 0.41
CA PHE A 41 -15.20 -4.50 1.60
C PHE A 41 -15.05 -3.32 2.57
N LEU A 42 -14.69 -2.14 2.08
CA LEU A 42 -14.52 -0.94 2.91
C LEU A 42 -15.84 -0.53 3.57
N ASP A 43 -16.96 -0.55 2.85
CA ASP A 43 -18.27 -0.21 3.40
C ASP A 43 -18.67 -1.15 4.56
N ILE A 44 -18.47 -2.45 4.39
CA ILE A 44 -18.83 -3.46 5.39
C ILE A 44 -17.84 -3.45 6.56
N PHE A 45 -16.54 -3.43 6.27
CA PHE A 45 -15.51 -3.51 7.30
C PHE A 45 -15.51 -2.26 8.18
N ASN A 46 -15.56 -1.07 7.58
CA ASN A 46 -15.50 0.18 8.34
C ASN A 46 -16.77 0.46 9.14
N SER A 47 -17.90 -0.19 8.81
CA SER A 47 -19.12 -0.08 9.61
C SER A 47 -19.18 -1.04 10.81
N THR A 48 -18.30 -2.06 10.85
CA THR A 48 -18.38 -3.15 11.84
C THR A 48 -17.11 -3.35 12.66
N ALA A 49 -15.94 -3.07 12.08
CA ALA A 49 -14.66 -3.25 12.74
C ALA A 49 -14.33 -2.09 13.69
N PRO A 50 -13.60 -2.35 14.79
CA PRO A 50 -13.16 -1.31 15.72
C PRO A 50 -12.06 -0.41 15.16
N PHE A 51 -11.54 -0.71 13.96
CA PHE A 51 -10.53 0.07 13.26
C PHE A 51 -10.87 0.16 11.77
N PRO A 52 -10.62 1.30 11.12
CA PRO A 52 -10.87 1.48 9.69
C PRO A 52 -9.81 0.78 8.84
N ALA A 53 -10.23 0.31 7.67
CA ALA A 53 -9.38 -0.06 6.55
C ALA A 53 -9.36 1.06 5.49
N TYR A 54 -8.30 1.07 4.68
CA TYR A 54 -8.06 2.11 3.68
C TYR A 54 -7.61 1.54 2.34
N LYS A 55 -8.05 2.17 1.25
CA LYS A 55 -7.53 1.93 -0.10
C LYS A 55 -6.26 2.77 -0.28
N ILE A 56 -5.10 2.12 -0.33
CA ILE A 56 -3.80 2.81 -0.38
C ILE A 56 -3.13 2.77 -1.77
N GLY A 57 -3.77 2.16 -2.77
CA GLY A 57 -3.20 2.05 -4.10
C GLY A 57 -3.99 1.12 -5.02
N LEU A 58 -3.38 0.79 -6.15
CA LEU A 58 -3.93 -0.10 -7.17
C LEU A 58 -2.83 -0.94 -7.82
N ILE A 59 -3.17 -2.19 -8.20
CA ILE A 59 -2.26 -3.04 -8.97
C ILE A 59 -2.42 -2.69 -10.45
N THR A 60 -1.31 -2.32 -11.08
CA THR A 60 -1.24 -2.00 -12.52
C THR A 60 -0.48 -3.09 -13.27
N LYS A 61 -0.51 -3.01 -14.61
CA LYS A 61 0.41 -3.80 -15.44
C LYS A 61 1.84 -3.34 -15.14
N LYS A 62 2.77 -4.30 -15.00
CA LYS A 62 4.20 -4.02 -14.81
C LYS A 62 4.72 -3.04 -15.88
N THR A 63 5.42 -2.00 -15.42
CA THR A 63 6.15 -1.03 -16.24
C THR A 63 7.66 -1.26 -16.09
N ASP A 64 8.47 -0.21 -16.09
CA ASP A 64 9.93 -0.31 -15.95
C ASP A 64 10.37 -0.76 -14.55
N TYR A 65 9.53 -0.55 -13.53
CA TYR A 65 9.80 -0.91 -12.14
C TYR A 65 8.78 -1.92 -11.60
N ILE A 66 9.22 -2.79 -10.69
CA ILE A 66 8.36 -3.81 -10.05
C ILE A 66 7.56 -3.18 -8.90
N ILE A 67 8.14 -2.22 -8.18
CA ILE A 67 7.51 -1.48 -7.08
C ILE A 67 7.74 0.01 -7.32
N SER A 68 6.66 0.79 -7.35
CA SER A 68 6.67 2.25 -7.42
C SER A 68 5.91 2.81 -6.23
N ILE A 69 6.57 3.67 -5.46
CA ILE A 69 6.03 4.30 -4.23
C ILE A 69 6.08 5.81 -4.41
#